data_AF-A0A956E8U5-F1
#
_entry.id   AF-A0A956E8U5-F1
#
_cell.length_a   1.000
_cell.length_b   1.000
_cell.length_c   1.000
_cell.angle_alpha   90.00
_cell.angle_beta   90.00
_cell.angle_gamma   90.00
#
_symmetry.space_group_name_H-M   'P 1'
#
loop_
_entity.id
_entity.type
_entity.pdbx_description
1 polymer ?
#
loop_
_entity_poly.entity_id
_entity_poly.type
_entity_poly.pdbx_seq_one_letter_code
_entity_poly.pdbx_strand_id
1 'polypeptide(L)'
;MGRDSLFGETIVWTGEARYSRLPVAYRAVAALAFIATASALSFVLAAKLALHVAALPTLLFAAFSLAVGIAAVELPRWWLSQMRYTVTESHVIWQRGRFRRTIETRSISFARIFWDPRQPGVGDLELVRAVPTGALHRRLTLRLRGVAAPDRVWAIIRGVQTTVPAGVGERPLTQRLDPGERVLWTARPRRSWRGLLPRGQRQIGLVLVGIMLLGSVARIAWRLPSLTRALTDAGIRLAPLVAVMLALTLSLVLLLGLLGYALNEACLKPWRLVNNTHYLVTNRRVLIQRGHEELHLDRDRIVDVIDAPGQAAGVTDLFLVLDGPRARALEASGAFGELERTPYLRPVLLAVEDVDGARRVLGQRELPEAA
;
A
#
# COMPACT_ATOMS: atom_id res chain seq x y z
N MET A 1 -15.40 -0.23 33.08
CA MET A 1 -15.10 -0.46 31.65
C MET A 1 -16.40 -0.84 30.95
N GLY A 2 -16.64 -0.32 29.74
CA GLY A 2 -17.82 -0.70 28.96
C GLY A 2 -17.71 -2.14 28.45
N ARG A 3 -18.84 -2.83 28.33
CA ARG A 3 -18.93 -4.13 27.65
C ARG A 3 -19.41 -3.92 26.22
N ASP A 4 -18.90 -4.73 25.30
CA ASP A 4 -19.42 -4.74 23.93
C ASP A 4 -20.85 -5.29 23.93
N SER A 5 -21.74 -4.64 23.17
CA SER A 5 -23.16 -4.98 23.16
C SER A 5 -23.47 -6.31 22.47
N LEU A 6 -22.53 -6.87 21.69
CA LEU A 6 -22.76 -8.07 20.88
C LEU A 6 -22.16 -9.32 21.51
N PHE A 7 -20.94 -9.24 22.04
CA PHE A 7 -20.28 -10.38 22.69
C PHE A 7 -20.33 -10.33 24.22
N GLY A 8 -20.71 -9.20 24.83
CA GLY A 8 -20.66 -9.01 26.28
C GLY A 8 -19.23 -8.92 26.86
N GLU A 9 -18.21 -8.94 26.00
CA GLU A 9 -16.80 -8.90 26.35
C GLU A 9 -16.37 -7.51 26.86
N THR A 10 -15.38 -7.47 27.76
CA THR A 10 -14.80 -6.21 28.24
C THR A 10 -14.10 -5.51 27.09
N ILE A 11 -14.38 -4.22 26.93
CA ILE A 11 -13.69 -3.39 25.95
C ILE A 11 -12.33 -2.98 26.53
N VAL A 12 -11.26 -3.40 25.86
CA VAL A 12 -9.87 -3.13 26.23
C VAL A 12 -9.39 -1.83 25.58
N TRP A 13 -9.85 -1.54 24.36
CA TRP A 13 -9.50 -0.32 23.65
C TRP A 13 -10.59 0.11 22.67
N THR A 14 -10.76 1.41 22.52
CA THR A 14 -11.62 2.03 21.50
C THR A 14 -10.86 3.12 20.78
N GLY A 15 -11.07 3.24 19.48
CA GLY A 15 -10.52 4.33 18.70
C GLY A 15 -11.35 4.63 17.46
N GLU A 16 -11.05 5.77 16.86
CA GLU A 16 -11.62 6.22 15.59
C GLU A 16 -10.48 6.53 14.63
N ALA A 17 -10.79 6.67 13.35
CA ALA A 17 -9.81 7.11 12.37
C ALA A 17 -9.40 8.56 12.68
N ARG A 18 -8.20 8.78 13.24
CA ARG A 18 -7.67 10.13 13.52
C ARG A 18 -7.50 10.96 12.26
N TYR A 19 -7.23 10.29 11.15
CA TYR A 19 -6.97 10.95 9.88
C TYR A 19 -7.50 10.11 8.71
N SER A 20 -8.39 10.70 7.92
CA SER A 20 -8.89 10.10 6.69
C SER A 20 -7.95 10.41 5.54
N ARG A 21 -6.86 9.65 5.40
CA ARG A 21 -6.06 9.72 4.17
C ARG A 21 -6.86 9.15 3.02
N LEU A 22 -7.05 9.96 1.98
CA LEU A 22 -7.56 9.48 0.70
C LEU A 22 -6.57 8.47 0.10
N PRO A 23 -7.02 7.23 -0.18
CA PRO A 23 -6.18 6.25 -0.86
C PRO A 23 -5.62 6.84 -2.16
N VAL A 24 -4.42 6.43 -2.54
CA VAL A 24 -3.70 6.97 -3.73
C VAL A 24 -4.59 6.93 -4.97
N ALA A 25 -5.35 5.85 -5.15
CA ALA A 25 -6.28 5.70 -6.27
C ALA A 25 -7.32 6.83 -6.35
N TYR A 26 -7.97 7.18 -5.24
CA TYR A 26 -8.96 8.27 -5.22
C TYR A 26 -8.32 9.63 -5.51
N ARG A 27 -7.11 9.89 -5.01
CA ARG A 27 -6.37 11.12 -5.32
C ARG A 27 -6.00 11.21 -6.80
N ALA A 28 -5.59 10.09 -7.40
CA ALA A 28 -5.29 10.02 -8.83
C ALA A 28 -6.54 10.25 -9.68
N VAL A 29 -7.66 9.60 -9.35
CA VAL A 29 -8.95 9.82 -10.02
C VAL A 29 -9.39 11.28 -9.91
N ALA A 30 -9.29 11.88 -8.72
CA ALA A 30 -9.61 13.29 -8.52
C ALA A 30 -8.73 14.21 -9.38
N ALA A 31 -7.41 14.02 -9.36
CA ALA A 31 -6.48 14.81 -10.17
C ALA A 31 -6.75 14.67 -11.67
N LEU A 32 -6.97 13.44 -12.16
CA LEU A 32 -7.33 13.18 -13.55
C LEU A 32 -8.63 13.90 -13.93
N ALA A 33 -9.64 13.83 -13.09
CA ALA A 33 -10.94 14.43 -13.32
C ALA A 33 -10.87 15.97 -13.33
N PHE A 34 -10.09 16.58 -12.42
CA PHE A 34 -9.87 18.03 -12.41
C PHE A 34 -9.08 18.52 -13.64
N ILE A 35 -8.04 17.79 -14.05
CA ILE A 35 -7.29 18.12 -15.27
C ILE A 35 -8.19 17.99 -16.50
N ALA A 36 -8.98 16.91 -16.61
CA ALA A 36 -9.94 16.73 -17.69
C ALA A 36 -10.98 17.87 -17.74
N THR A 37 -11.46 18.31 -16.57
CA THR A 37 -12.37 19.46 -16.43
C THR A 37 -11.71 20.73 -16.96
N ALA A 38 -10.49 21.05 -16.51
CA ALA A 38 -9.77 22.25 -16.94
C ALA A 38 -9.48 22.26 -18.45
N SER A 39 -9.06 21.11 -18.99
CA SER A 39 -8.85 20.95 -20.44
C SER A 39 -10.15 21.12 -21.22
N ALA A 40 -11.24 20.50 -20.79
CA ALA A 40 -12.54 20.61 -21.45
C ALA A 40 -13.09 22.05 -21.43
N LEU A 41 -13.00 22.75 -20.30
CA LEU A 41 -13.39 24.16 -20.20
C LEU A 41 -12.53 25.05 -21.11
N SER A 42 -11.23 24.77 -21.23
CA SER A 42 -10.34 25.48 -22.15
C SER A 42 -10.78 25.29 -23.61
N PHE A 43 -11.18 24.08 -23.99
CA PHE A 43 -11.74 23.81 -25.32
C PHE A 43 -13.09 24.48 -25.56
N VAL A 44 -13.99 24.49 -24.56
CA VAL A 44 -15.27 25.23 -24.64
C VAL A 44 -15.00 26.71 -24.90
N LEU A 45 -14.05 27.30 -24.17
CA LEU A 45 -13.67 28.70 -24.32
C LEU A 45 -13.09 28.96 -25.71
N ALA A 46 -12.17 28.11 -26.17
CA ALA A 46 -11.59 28.22 -27.52
C ALA A 46 -12.66 28.13 -28.61
N ALA A 47 -13.56 27.15 -28.54
CA ALA A 47 -14.64 26.96 -29.49
C ALA A 47 -15.61 28.15 -29.50
N LYS A 48 -15.98 28.66 -28.32
CA LYS A 48 -16.87 29.82 -28.22
C LYS A 48 -16.22 31.11 -28.74
N LEU A 49 -14.93 31.32 -28.48
CA LEU A 49 -14.21 32.52 -28.91
C LEU A 49 -13.82 32.49 -30.39
N ALA A 50 -13.40 31.34 -30.92
CA ALA A 50 -12.95 31.21 -32.31
C ALA A 50 -14.08 30.93 -33.30
N LEU A 51 -15.00 30.05 -32.92
CA LEU A 51 -16.03 29.52 -33.84
C LEU A 51 -17.43 30.05 -33.51
N HIS A 52 -17.61 30.69 -32.35
CA HIS A 52 -18.91 31.16 -31.84
C HIS A 52 -19.98 30.07 -31.67
N VAL A 53 -19.60 28.80 -31.78
CA VAL A 53 -20.47 27.62 -31.61
C VAL A 53 -20.68 27.32 -30.12
N ALA A 54 -21.88 26.84 -29.77
CA ALA A 54 -22.15 26.30 -28.44
C ALA A 54 -21.52 24.90 -28.29
N ALA A 55 -20.52 24.77 -27.41
CA ALA A 55 -19.87 23.50 -27.09
C ALA A 55 -20.56 22.78 -25.91
N LEU A 56 -21.90 22.65 -25.97
CA LEU A 56 -22.70 22.08 -24.88
C LEU A 56 -22.24 20.68 -24.45
N PRO A 57 -21.93 19.73 -25.36
CA PRO A 57 -21.44 18.41 -24.94
C PRO A 57 -20.13 18.47 -24.14
N THR A 58 -19.20 19.34 -24.54
CA THR A 58 -17.92 19.52 -23.86
C THR A 58 -18.10 20.17 -22.49
N LEU A 59 -19.05 21.09 -22.35
CA LEU A 59 -19.40 21.69 -21.07
C LEU A 59 -20.03 20.67 -20.11
N LEU A 60 -20.95 19.84 -20.59
CA LEU A 60 -21.55 18.75 -19.80
C LEU A 60 -20.48 17.74 -19.35
N PHE A 61 -19.54 17.40 -20.22
CA PHE A 61 -18.40 16.55 -19.87
C PHE A 61 -17.51 17.19 -18.79
N ALA A 62 -17.24 18.50 -18.88
CA ALA A 62 -16.50 19.23 -17.85
C ALA A 62 -17.23 19.20 -16.50
N ALA A 63 -18.54 19.47 -16.49
CA ALA A 63 -19.35 19.44 -15.27
C ALA A 63 -19.38 18.04 -14.65
N PHE A 64 -19.54 16.99 -15.46
CA PHE A 64 -19.48 15.60 -15.01
C PHE A 64 -18.12 15.24 -14.41
N SER A 65 -17.03 15.61 -15.10
CA SER A 65 -15.66 15.37 -14.63
C SER A 65 -15.40 16.08 -13.30
N LEU A 66 -15.88 17.32 -13.15
CA LEU A 66 -15.78 18.06 -11.91
C LEU A 66 -16.50 17.35 -10.76
N ALA A 67 -17.73 16.88 -11.00
CA ALA A 67 -18.52 16.15 -10.01
C ALA A 67 -17.83 14.85 -9.59
N VAL A 68 -17.26 14.09 -10.54
CA VAL A 68 -16.45 12.90 -10.24
C VAL A 68 -15.22 13.26 -9.40
N GLY A 69 -14.53 14.36 -9.73
CA GLY A 69 -13.36 14.83 -8.99
C GLY A 69 -13.70 15.16 -7.53
N ILE A 70 -14.78 15.91 -7.30
CA ILE A 70 -15.27 16.25 -5.97
C ILE A 70 -15.69 14.98 -5.21
N ALA A 71 -16.49 14.11 -5.85
CA ALA A 71 -16.95 12.86 -5.23
C ALA A 71 -15.77 11.95 -4.84
N ALA A 72 -14.73 11.87 -5.66
CA ALA A 72 -13.53 11.08 -5.37
C ALA A 72 -12.77 11.59 -4.14
N VAL A 73 -12.87 12.88 -3.80
CA VAL A 73 -12.22 13.48 -2.62
C VAL A 73 -13.11 13.38 -1.38
N GLU A 74 -14.37 13.75 -1.50
CA GLU A 74 -15.24 13.91 -0.32
C GLU A 74 -15.89 12.59 0.12
N LEU A 75 -16.27 11.72 -0.81
CA LEU A 75 -16.94 10.46 -0.47
C LEU A 75 -16.07 9.57 0.43
N PRO A 76 -14.76 9.35 0.16
CA PRO A 76 -13.92 8.54 1.03
C PRO A 76 -13.67 9.19 2.40
N ARG A 77 -13.60 10.53 2.48
CA ARG A 77 -13.42 11.25 3.75
C ARG A 77 -14.64 11.08 4.64
N TRP A 78 -15.82 11.37 4.08
CA TRP A 78 -17.09 11.15 4.76
C TRP A 78 -17.23 9.68 5.20
N TRP A 79 -16.90 8.75 4.32
CA TRP A 79 -16.95 7.31 4.61
C TRP A 79 -16.00 6.89 5.75
N LEU A 80 -14.78 7.42 5.78
CA LEU A 80 -13.78 7.11 6.80
C LEU A 80 -14.12 7.75 8.15
N SER A 81 -14.75 8.93 8.15
CA SER A 81 -15.15 9.64 9.39
C SER A 81 -16.16 8.87 10.24
N GLN A 82 -16.91 7.94 9.64
CA GLN A 82 -17.90 7.12 10.33
C GLN A 82 -17.33 5.80 10.90
N MET A 83 -16.02 5.55 10.78
CA MET A 83 -15.42 4.31 11.22
C MET A 83 -15.06 4.35 12.70
N ARG A 84 -15.53 3.34 13.43
CA ARG A 84 -15.18 3.08 14.83
C ARG A 84 -14.50 1.73 14.96
N TYR A 85 -13.50 1.68 15.83
CA TYR A 85 -12.70 0.50 16.09
C TYR A 85 -12.78 0.17 17.57
N THR A 86 -13.13 -1.07 17.88
CA THR A 86 -13.24 -1.57 19.25
C THR A 86 -12.42 -2.83 19.36
N VAL A 87 -11.52 -2.89 20.32
CA VAL A 87 -10.78 -4.10 20.69
C VAL A 87 -11.31 -4.55 22.04
N THR A 88 -11.76 -5.79 22.07
CA THR A 88 -12.23 -6.51 23.25
C THR A 88 -11.21 -7.56 23.65
N GLU A 89 -11.47 -8.31 24.71
CA GLU A 89 -10.58 -9.39 25.17
C GLU A 89 -10.33 -10.45 24.07
N SER A 90 -11.36 -10.80 23.29
CA SER A 90 -11.26 -11.87 22.29
C SER A 90 -11.50 -11.41 20.85
N HIS A 91 -12.06 -10.21 20.63
CA HIS A 91 -12.38 -9.73 19.28
C HIS A 91 -11.85 -8.33 18.96
N VAL A 92 -11.45 -8.15 17.70
CA VAL A 92 -11.29 -6.82 17.08
C VAL A 92 -12.48 -6.55 16.19
N ILE A 93 -13.11 -5.41 16.41
CA ILE A 93 -14.36 -5.01 15.79
C ILE A 93 -14.12 -3.73 15.00
N TRP A 94 -14.47 -3.80 13.73
CA TRP A 94 -14.62 -2.64 12.85
C TRP A 94 -16.11 -2.34 12.70
N GLN A 95 -16.51 -1.10 12.94
CA GLN A 95 -17.90 -0.69 12.83
C GLN A 95 -18.04 0.58 11.99
N ARG A 96 -19.11 0.63 11.20
CA ARG A 96 -19.53 1.80 10.44
C ARG A 96 -21.05 1.82 10.33
N GLY A 97 -21.69 2.71 11.09
CA GLY A 97 -23.15 2.72 11.22
C GLY A 97 -23.66 1.34 11.66
N ARG A 98 -24.52 0.72 10.83
CA ARG A 98 -25.06 -0.63 11.06
C ARG A 98 -24.14 -1.76 10.58
N PHE A 99 -23.13 -1.46 9.76
CA PHE A 99 -22.20 -2.47 9.26
C PHE A 99 -21.12 -2.74 10.30
N ARG A 100 -20.91 -4.02 10.61
CA ARG A 100 -19.89 -4.47 11.55
C ARG A 100 -19.11 -5.62 10.93
N ARG A 101 -17.80 -5.64 11.16
CA ARG A 101 -16.90 -6.74 10.81
C ARG A 101 -16.06 -7.07 12.04
N THR A 102 -15.82 -8.35 12.26
CA THR A 102 -15.09 -8.82 13.44
C THR A 102 -14.03 -9.83 13.05
N ILE A 103 -12.96 -9.88 13.83
CA ILE A 103 -11.91 -10.89 13.75
C ILE A 103 -11.53 -11.28 15.19
N GLU A 104 -11.44 -12.57 15.45
CA GLU A 104 -11.03 -13.08 16.77
C GLU A 104 -9.51 -12.91 16.92
N THR A 105 -9.06 -12.36 18.05
CA THR A 105 -7.66 -12.00 18.32
C THR A 105 -6.73 -13.20 18.19
N ARG A 106 -7.13 -14.34 18.76
CA ARG A 106 -6.38 -15.61 18.70
C ARG A 106 -6.30 -16.24 17.30
N SER A 107 -7.17 -15.81 16.39
CA SER A 107 -7.24 -16.33 15.02
C SER A 107 -6.41 -15.52 14.01
N ILE A 108 -5.79 -14.43 14.45
CA ILE A 108 -4.94 -13.58 13.60
C ILE A 108 -3.63 -14.34 13.32
N SER A 109 -3.29 -14.48 12.04
CA SER A 109 -2.07 -15.15 11.60
C SER A 109 -0.88 -14.19 11.59
N PHE A 110 -1.10 -12.96 11.13
CA PHE A 110 -0.11 -11.89 11.15
C PHE A 110 -0.79 -10.52 11.10
N ALA A 111 -0.04 -9.48 11.44
CA ALA A 111 -0.47 -8.10 11.34
C ALA A 111 0.47 -7.29 10.45
N ARG A 112 -0.08 -6.37 9.66
CA ARG A 112 0.68 -5.38 8.89
C ARG A 112 0.38 -3.99 9.42
N ILE A 113 1.42 -3.19 9.58
CA ILE A 113 1.31 -1.78 9.92
C ILE A 113 1.79 -0.95 8.74
N PHE A 114 1.00 0.02 8.32
CA PHE A 114 1.35 0.98 7.28
C PHE A 114 1.41 2.37 7.90
N TRP A 115 2.63 2.86 8.17
CA TRP A 115 2.85 4.18 8.73
C TRP A 115 2.59 5.28 7.69
N ASP A 116 2.00 6.40 8.13
CA ASP A 116 1.88 7.57 7.26
C ASP A 116 3.20 8.37 7.28
N PRO A 117 3.89 8.52 6.14
CA PRO A 117 5.12 9.32 6.07
C PRO A 117 4.92 10.81 6.38
N ARG A 118 3.67 11.31 6.37
CA ARG A 118 3.37 12.73 6.62
C ARG A 118 2.89 13.00 8.04
N GLN A 119 2.52 11.97 8.80
CA GLN A 119 1.97 12.13 10.14
C GLN A 119 2.65 11.16 11.09
N PRO A 120 3.56 11.65 11.95
CA PRO A 120 4.27 10.78 12.89
C PRO A 120 3.29 10.12 13.85
N GLY A 121 3.43 8.81 14.04
CA GLY A 121 2.63 8.04 14.99
C GLY A 121 1.21 7.70 14.53
N VAL A 122 0.86 7.94 13.26
CA VAL A 122 -0.44 7.51 12.69
C VAL A 122 -0.18 6.52 11.56
N GLY A 123 -1.03 5.50 11.46
CA GLY A 123 -0.94 4.52 10.39
C GLY A 123 -2.17 3.62 10.29
N ASP A 124 -2.15 2.72 9.33
CA ASP A 124 -3.16 1.67 9.20
C ASP A 124 -2.66 0.38 9.84
N LEU A 125 -3.55 -0.33 10.55
CA LEU A 125 -3.30 -1.68 11.06
C LEU A 125 -4.18 -2.66 10.28
N GLU A 126 -3.57 -3.57 9.53
CA GLU A 126 -4.24 -4.66 8.83
C GLU A 126 -4.01 -5.97 9.56
N LEU A 127 -5.10 -6.57 10.05
CA LEU A 127 -5.12 -7.86 10.72
C LEU A 127 -5.54 -8.91 9.70
N VAL A 128 -4.73 -9.96 9.57
CA VAL A 128 -4.96 -11.02 8.58
C VAL A 128 -5.14 -12.36 9.27
N ARG A 129 -6.23 -13.03 8.92
CA ARG A 129 -6.48 -14.43 9.25
C ARG A 129 -6.41 -15.27 7.98
N ALA A 130 -5.48 -16.22 7.95
CA ALA A 130 -5.50 -17.29 6.96
C ALA A 130 -6.67 -18.24 7.27
N VAL A 131 -7.54 -18.50 6.27
CA VAL A 131 -8.70 -19.39 6.46
C VAL A 131 -8.33 -20.82 6.00
N PRO A 132 -8.59 -21.84 6.81
CA PRO A 132 -8.23 -23.24 6.56
C PRO A 132 -8.76 -23.95 5.32
N THR A 133 -9.97 -23.65 4.86
CA THR A 133 -10.77 -24.63 4.10
C THR A 133 -11.53 -24.00 2.92
N GLY A 134 -11.38 -24.64 1.76
CA GLY A 134 -12.14 -24.39 0.52
C GLY A 134 -11.23 -24.32 -0.71
N ALA A 135 -11.76 -24.66 -1.89
CA ALA A 135 -11.07 -24.55 -3.18
C ALA A 135 -10.66 -23.10 -3.57
N LEU A 136 -10.94 -22.14 -2.69
CA LEU A 136 -10.54 -20.74 -2.80
C LEU A 136 -9.71 -20.38 -1.56
N HIS A 137 -8.47 -19.96 -1.77
CA HIS A 137 -7.57 -19.33 -0.81
C HIS A 137 -8.17 -18.03 -0.22
N ARG A 138 -9.24 -18.13 0.57
CA ARG A 138 -9.95 -16.97 1.12
C ARG A 138 -9.17 -16.41 2.31
N ARG A 139 -8.83 -15.12 2.22
CA ARG A 139 -8.17 -14.35 3.27
C ARG A 139 -9.20 -13.47 3.96
N LEU A 140 -9.34 -13.57 5.28
CA LEU A 140 -10.14 -12.62 6.05
C LEU A 140 -9.22 -11.50 6.51
N THR A 141 -9.47 -10.28 6.03
CA THR A 141 -8.72 -9.09 6.43
C THR A 141 -9.62 -8.09 7.12
N LEU A 142 -9.11 -7.56 8.24
CA LEU A 142 -9.70 -6.44 8.95
C LEU A 142 -8.68 -5.30 8.98
N ARG A 143 -8.98 -4.18 8.33
CA ARG A 143 -8.07 -3.03 8.27
C ARG A 143 -8.65 -1.86 9.07
N LEU A 144 -7.95 -1.48 10.13
CA LEU A 144 -8.19 -0.27 10.91
C LEU A 144 -7.38 0.86 10.29
N ARG A 145 -8.04 1.90 9.76
CA ARG A 145 -7.37 2.96 8.99
C ARG A 145 -7.12 4.20 9.84
N GLY A 146 -5.98 4.84 9.65
CA GLY A 146 -5.64 6.10 10.32
C GLY A 146 -5.68 6.02 11.84
N VAL A 147 -5.26 4.88 12.40
CA VAL A 147 -5.20 4.64 13.84
C VAL A 147 -3.97 5.34 14.43
N ALA A 148 -4.13 5.91 15.62
CA ALA A 148 -3.01 6.45 16.39
C ALA A 148 -2.22 5.31 17.03
N ALA A 149 -0.89 5.30 16.86
CA ALA A 149 0.02 4.27 17.35
C ALA A 149 -0.47 2.84 17.03
N PRO A 150 -0.55 2.46 15.73
CA PRO A 150 -1.02 1.13 15.32
C PRO A 150 -0.21 -0.03 15.93
N ASP A 151 1.06 0.19 16.24
CA ASP A 151 1.93 -0.74 16.98
C ASP A 151 1.42 -1.02 18.40
N ARG A 152 0.98 0.01 19.12
CA ARG A 152 0.36 -0.15 20.44
C ARG A 152 -0.96 -0.87 20.36
N VAL A 153 -1.80 -0.54 19.38
CA VAL A 153 -3.08 -1.24 19.18
C VAL A 153 -2.82 -2.71 18.88
N TRP A 154 -1.79 -3.02 18.08
CA TRP A 154 -1.37 -4.40 17.85
C TRP A 154 -0.87 -5.11 19.13
N ALA A 155 -0.09 -4.43 19.98
CA ALA A 155 0.33 -4.99 21.27
C ALA A 155 -0.86 -5.23 22.22
N ILE A 156 -1.84 -4.33 22.26
CA ILE A 156 -3.10 -4.50 23.02
C ILE A 156 -3.89 -5.70 22.50
N ILE A 157 -4.00 -5.87 21.17
CA ILE A 157 -4.68 -7.01 20.54
C ILE A 157 -4.05 -8.35 20.94
N ARG A 158 -2.73 -8.35 21.18
CA ARG A 158 -1.99 -9.52 21.67
C ARG A 158 -2.04 -9.69 23.20
N GLY A 159 -2.70 -8.80 23.92
CA GLY A 159 -2.79 -8.82 25.39
C GLY A 159 -1.53 -8.36 26.11
N VAL A 160 -0.60 -7.67 25.43
CA VAL A 160 0.63 -7.15 26.05
C VAL A 160 0.34 -5.78 26.67
N GLN A 161 0.63 -5.62 27.96
CA GLN A 161 0.57 -4.30 28.62
C GLN A 161 1.68 -3.41 28.05
N THR A 162 1.29 -2.35 27.33
CA THR A 162 2.25 -1.43 26.70
C THR A 162 2.68 -0.36 27.69
N THR A 163 3.84 -0.54 28.31
CA THR A 163 4.52 0.51 29.10
C THR A 163 5.37 1.44 28.22
N VAL A 164 5.62 1.07 26.97
CA VAL A 164 6.50 1.80 26.04
C VAL A 164 5.80 3.08 25.52
N PRO A 165 6.47 4.26 25.53
CA PRO A 165 5.92 5.52 25.00
C PRO A 165 5.40 5.40 23.57
N ALA A 166 4.44 6.25 23.19
CA ALA A 166 3.77 6.18 21.89
C ALA A 166 4.80 6.18 20.76
N GLY A 167 4.76 5.12 19.95
CA GLY A 167 5.70 4.93 18.85
C GLY A 167 5.52 6.02 17.81
N VAL A 168 6.57 6.81 17.59
CA VAL A 168 6.76 7.50 16.33
C VAL A 168 7.23 6.43 15.35
N GLY A 169 6.52 6.20 14.24
CA GLY A 169 6.87 5.17 13.25
C GLY A 169 8.27 5.31 12.64
N GLU A 170 8.93 6.46 12.86
CA GLU A 170 10.33 6.71 12.48
C GLU A 170 11.35 6.07 13.43
N ARG A 171 10.95 5.65 14.63
CA ARG A 171 11.87 4.97 15.55
C ARG A 171 12.25 3.59 15.02
N PRO A 172 13.52 3.19 15.12
CA PRO A 172 13.96 1.83 14.79
C PRO A 172 13.07 0.79 15.47
N LEU A 173 12.73 -0.27 14.75
CA LEU A 173 11.83 -1.31 15.26
C LEU A 173 12.36 -1.97 16.54
N THR A 174 13.69 -2.05 16.68
CA THR A 174 14.39 -2.55 17.87
C THR A 174 14.08 -1.76 19.15
N GLN A 175 13.68 -0.49 19.04
CA GLN A 175 13.28 0.36 20.16
C GLN A 175 11.78 0.27 20.47
N ARG A 176 11.00 -0.41 19.61
CA ARG A 176 9.55 -0.61 19.73
C ARG A 176 9.20 -2.07 20.03
N LEU A 177 10.17 -2.83 20.54
CA LEU A 177 9.95 -4.20 20.97
C LEU A 177 9.11 -4.23 22.24
N ASP A 178 8.36 -5.32 22.40
CA ASP A 178 7.55 -5.51 23.61
C ASP A 178 8.47 -5.74 24.83
N PRO A 179 7.99 -5.50 26.06
CA PRO A 179 8.76 -5.84 27.26
C PRO A 179 9.19 -7.32 27.27
N GLY A 180 10.50 -7.55 27.48
CA GLY A 180 11.14 -8.88 27.49
C GLY A 180 11.42 -9.46 26.11
N GLU A 181 11.07 -8.75 25.03
CA GLU A 181 11.38 -9.19 23.68
C GLU A 181 12.80 -8.77 23.26
N ARG A 182 13.57 -9.71 22.72
CA ARG A 182 14.97 -9.51 22.34
C ARG A 182 15.20 -9.94 20.90
N VAL A 183 16.05 -9.20 20.20
CA VAL A 183 16.47 -9.53 18.83
C VAL A 183 17.47 -10.68 18.89
N LEU A 184 17.22 -11.73 18.12
CA LEU A 184 18.07 -12.92 18.01
C LEU A 184 18.86 -12.92 16.71
N TRP A 185 18.27 -12.37 15.64
CA TRP A 185 18.87 -12.35 14.32
C TRP A 185 18.37 -11.16 13.51
N THR A 186 19.25 -10.60 12.68
CA THR A 186 18.91 -9.50 11.77
C THR A 186 19.58 -9.69 10.42
N ALA A 187 18.89 -9.36 9.34
CA ALA A 187 19.49 -9.31 8.02
C ALA A 187 18.85 -8.24 7.13
N ARG A 188 19.51 -8.00 5.99
CA ARG A 188 19.03 -7.17 4.89
C ARG A 188 19.15 -7.97 3.60
N PRO A 189 18.21 -7.81 2.66
CA PRO A 189 18.37 -8.42 1.35
C PRO A 189 19.59 -7.83 0.65
N ARG A 190 20.35 -8.67 -0.07
CA ARG A 190 21.49 -8.21 -0.85
C ARG A 190 21.05 -7.20 -1.92
N ARG A 191 21.69 -6.02 -1.92
CA ARG A 191 21.43 -4.97 -2.90
C ARG A 191 21.95 -5.40 -4.27
N SER A 192 21.12 -5.32 -5.30
CA SER A 192 21.54 -5.57 -6.67
C SER A 192 20.94 -4.55 -7.63
N TRP A 193 21.76 -4.05 -8.56
CA TRP A 193 21.30 -3.18 -9.66
C TRP A 193 20.30 -3.89 -10.57
N ARG A 194 20.43 -5.21 -10.72
CA ARG A 194 19.45 -6.07 -11.39
C ARG A 194 18.06 -6.06 -10.73
N GLY A 195 17.91 -5.49 -9.54
CA GLY A 195 16.63 -5.23 -8.89
C GLY A 195 15.80 -4.13 -9.55
N LEU A 196 16.39 -3.31 -10.43
CA LEU A 196 15.68 -2.26 -11.17
C LEU A 196 14.91 -2.81 -12.38
N LEU A 197 15.29 -3.99 -12.88
CA LEU A 197 14.67 -4.62 -14.04
C LEU A 197 13.27 -5.15 -13.67
N PRO A 198 12.26 -4.96 -14.54
CA PRO A 198 10.94 -5.53 -14.33
C PRO A 198 11.02 -7.06 -14.39
N ARG A 199 10.43 -7.75 -13.41
CA ARG A 199 10.46 -9.22 -13.29
C ARG A 199 9.10 -9.86 -13.48
N GLY A 200 8.02 -9.11 -13.25
CA GLY A 200 6.65 -9.60 -13.38
C GLY A 200 5.99 -9.19 -14.69
N GLN A 201 5.05 -10.00 -15.18
CA GLN A 201 4.27 -9.67 -16.39
C GLN A 201 3.57 -8.31 -16.27
N ARG A 202 3.06 -7.97 -15.08
CA ARG A 202 2.45 -6.67 -14.82
C ARG A 202 3.47 -5.54 -14.93
N GLN A 203 4.68 -5.72 -14.40
CA GLN A 203 5.74 -4.71 -14.47
C GLN A 203 6.19 -4.51 -15.93
N ILE A 204 6.34 -5.59 -16.69
CA ILE A 204 6.63 -5.53 -18.12
C ILE A 204 5.52 -4.78 -18.86
N GLY A 205 4.25 -5.10 -18.57
CA GLY A 205 3.10 -4.39 -19.14
C GLY A 205 3.11 -2.90 -18.82
N LEU A 206 3.43 -2.51 -17.57
CA LEU A 206 3.55 -1.11 -17.17
C LEU A 206 4.71 -0.38 -17.88
N VAL A 207 5.84 -1.05 -18.10
CA VAL A 207 6.96 -0.50 -18.88
C VAL A 207 6.54 -0.28 -20.33
N LEU A 208 5.84 -1.24 -20.94
CA LEU A 208 5.33 -1.11 -22.31
C LEU A 208 4.34 0.05 -22.43
N VAL A 209 3.40 0.19 -21.49
CA VAL A 209 2.51 1.36 -21.41
C VAL A 209 3.31 2.65 -21.27
N GLY A 210 4.36 2.65 -20.44
CA GLY A 210 5.29 3.79 -20.31
C GLY A 210 5.94 4.17 -21.65
N ILE A 211 6.45 3.19 -22.40
CA ILE A 211 7.05 3.43 -23.72
C ILE A 211 6.02 4.03 -24.69
N MET A 212 4.79 3.52 -24.72
CA MET A 212 3.72 4.08 -25.55
C MET A 212 3.34 5.51 -25.18
N LEU A 213 3.27 5.82 -23.88
CA LEU A 213 3.03 7.17 -23.37
C LEU A 213 4.17 8.12 -23.76
N LEU A 214 5.42 7.69 -23.62
CA LEU A 214 6.60 8.45 -24.02
C LEU A 214 6.59 8.76 -25.53
N GLY A 215 6.28 7.76 -26.36
CA GLY A 215 6.12 7.94 -27.80
C GLY A 215 5.00 8.92 -28.16
N SER A 216 3.90 8.90 -27.42
CA SER A 216 2.78 9.84 -27.59
C SER A 216 3.18 11.27 -27.23
N VAL A 217 3.88 11.46 -26.10
CA VAL A 217 4.41 12.77 -25.69
C VAL A 217 5.40 13.30 -26.73
N ALA A 218 6.35 12.48 -27.16
CA ALA A 218 7.32 12.86 -28.19
C ALA A 218 6.65 13.26 -29.51
N ARG A 219 5.63 12.50 -29.93
CA ARG A 219 4.86 12.81 -31.15
C ARG A 219 4.09 14.14 -31.05
N ILE A 220 3.48 14.42 -29.90
CA ILE A 220 2.78 15.70 -29.67
C ILE A 220 3.79 16.85 -29.68
N ALA A 221 4.89 16.72 -28.93
CA ALA A 221 5.94 17.73 -28.86
C ALA A 221 6.54 18.04 -30.23
N TRP A 222 6.79 17.01 -31.05
CA TRP A 222 7.29 17.15 -32.41
C TRP A 222 6.33 17.91 -33.33
N ARG A 223 5.02 17.71 -33.18
CA ARG A 223 4.00 18.36 -34.03
C ARG A 223 3.60 19.76 -33.56
N LEU A 224 3.96 20.13 -32.33
CA LEU A 224 3.55 21.39 -31.71
C LEU A 224 4.00 22.64 -32.50
N PRO A 225 5.25 22.73 -33.02
CA PRO A 225 5.68 23.88 -33.82
C PRO A 225 4.90 24.00 -35.14
N SER A 226 4.60 22.88 -35.80
CA SER A 226 3.84 22.88 -37.04
C SER A 226 2.39 23.30 -36.82
N LEU A 227 1.77 22.81 -35.73
CA LEU A 227 0.40 23.16 -35.37
C LEU A 227 0.27 24.64 -35.01
N THR A 228 1.20 25.17 -34.21
CA THR A 228 1.19 26.60 -33.83
C THR A 228 1.34 27.51 -35.05
N ARG A 229 2.25 27.19 -35.98
CA ARG A 229 2.35 27.90 -37.27
C ARG A 229 1.05 27.83 -38.06
N ALA A 230 0.51 26.64 -38.30
CA ALA A 230 -0.73 26.48 -39.04
C ALA A 230 -1.92 27.25 -38.44
N LEU A 231 -2.03 27.32 -37.10
CA LEU A 231 -3.08 28.07 -36.42
C LEU A 231 -2.87 29.59 -36.51
N THR A 232 -1.62 30.05 -36.44
CA THR A 232 -1.29 31.48 -36.60
C THR A 232 -1.47 31.95 -38.04
N ASP A 233 -1.05 31.14 -39.01
CA ASP A 233 -1.25 31.36 -40.45
C ASP A 233 -2.75 31.39 -40.82
N ALA A 234 -3.58 30.59 -40.13
CA ALA A 234 -5.03 30.61 -40.27
C ALA A 234 -5.72 31.86 -39.65
N GLY A 235 -4.95 32.79 -39.09
CA GLY A 235 -5.47 34.04 -38.53
C GLY A 235 -6.21 33.88 -37.20
N ILE A 236 -5.96 32.78 -36.46
CA ILE A 236 -6.59 32.57 -35.16
C ILE A 236 -6.12 33.63 -34.17
N ARG A 237 -7.09 34.29 -33.52
CA ARG A 237 -6.83 35.33 -32.51
C ARG A 237 -6.05 34.76 -31.32
N LEU A 238 -5.34 35.64 -30.60
CA LEU A 238 -4.50 35.25 -29.47
C LEU A 238 -5.26 34.47 -28.38
N ALA A 239 -6.48 34.91 -28.03
CA ALA A 239 -7.26 34.27 -26.95
C ALA A 239 -7.59 32.77 -27.21
N PRO A 240 -8.19 32.38 -28.35
CA PRO A 240 -8.41 30.96 -28.64
C PRO A 240 -7.12 30.17 -28.84
N LEU A 241 -6.06 30.78 -29.38
CA LEU A 241 -4.74 30.14 -29.48
C LEU A 241 -4.19 29.78 -28.09
N VAL A 242 -4.23 30.71 -27.14
CA VAL A 242 -3.81 30.48 -25.75
C VAL A 242 -4.64 29.36 -25.10
N ALA A 243 -5.95 29.34 -25.32
CA ALA A 243 -6.82 28.29 -24.78
C ALA A 243 -6.47 26.89 -25.32
N VAL A 244 -6.19 26.76 -26.62
CA VAL A 244 -5.75 25.49 -27.23
C VAL A 244 -4.38 25.07 -26.69
N MET A 245 -3.44 26.02 -26.59
CA MET A 245 -2.11 25.75 -26.05
C MET A 245 -2.17 25.30 -24.59
N LEU A 246 -3.00 25.94 -23.76
CA LEU A 246 -3.24 25.54 -22.38
C LEU A 246 -3.78 24.11 -22.29
N ALA A 247 -4.78 23.76 -23.11
CA ALA A 247 -5.34 22.42 -23.14
C ALA A 247 -4.30 21.36 -23.57
N LEU A 248 -3.46 21.67 -24.55
CA LEU A 248 -2.36 20.80 -24.98
C LEU A 248 -1.31 20.62 -23.89
N THR A 249 -0.90 21.70 -23.23
CA THR A 249 0.05 21.66 -22.12
C THR A 249 -0.48 20.83 -20.95
N LEU A 250 -1.75 21.02 -20.55
CA LEU A 250 -2.38 20.22 -19.50
C LEU A 250 -2.41 18.73 -19.86
N SER A 251 -2.71 18.41 -21.12
CA SER A 251 -2.71 17.04 -21.62
C SER A 251 -1.31 16.41 -21.61
N LEU A 252 -0.28 17.18 -21.98
CA LEU A 252 1.12 16.75 -21.92
C LEU A 252 1.58 16.49 -20.47
N VAL A 253 1.25 17.40 -19.55
CA VAL A 253 1.54 17.22 -18.12
C VAL A 253 0.87 15.96 -17.60
N LEU A 254 -0.36 15.66 -18.01
CA LEU A 254 -1.06 14.45 -17.62
C LEU A 254 -0.36 13.18 -18.13
N LEU A 255 0.00 13.14 -19.41
CA LEU A 255 0.70 12.01 -20.01
C LEU A 255 2.06 11.77 -19.33
N LEU A 256 2.82 12.85 -19.06
CA LEU A 256 4.08 12.78 -18.33
C LEU A 256 3.90 12.29 -16.90
N GLY A 257 2.83 12.73 -16.21
CA GLY A 257 2.47 12.24 -14.88
C GLY A 257 2.16 10.75 -14.87
N LEU A 258 1.37 10.26 -15.84
CA LEU A 258 1.06 8.84 -16.00
C LEU A 258 2.31 8.01 -16.35
N LEU A 259 3.18 8.54 -17.21
CA LEU A 259 4.47 7.94 -17.53
C LEU A 259 5.35 7.80 -16.27
N GLY A 260 5.52 8.89 -15.53
CA GLY A 260 6.30 8.90 -14.29
C GLY A 260 5.75 7.92 -13.26
N TYR A 261 4.42 7.83 -13.14
CA TYR A 261 3.76 6.85 -12.28
C TYR A 261 4.04 5.41 -12.71
N ALA A 262 3.88 5.09 -14.01
CA ALA A 262 4.11 3.74 -14.53
C ALA A 262 5.56 3.29 -14.32
N LEU A 263 6.54 4.15 -14.63
CA LEU A 263 7.96 3.87 -14.42
C LEU A 263 8.30 3.74 -12.92
N ASN A 264 7.69 4.58 -12.08
CA ASN A 264 7.90 4.50 -10.64
C ASN A 264 7.37 3.18 -10.06
N GLU A 265 6.16 2.75 -10.42
CA GLU A 265 5.59 1.48 -9.96
C GLU A 265 6.31 0.25 -10.53
N ALA A 266 6.77 0.31 -11.79
CA ALA A 266 7.41 -0.82 -12.45
C ALA A 266 8.86 -1.05 -11.98
N CYS A 267 9.63 0.02 -11.78
CA CYS A 267 11.08 -0.08 -11.55
C CYS A 267 11.52 0.50 -10.20
N LEU A 268 11.21 1.77 -9.92
CA LEU A 268 11.78 2.49 -8.77
C LEU A 268 11.25 1.96 -7.44
N LYS A 269 9.94 1.71 -7.34
CA LYS A 269 9.29 1.27 -6.12
C LYS A 269 9.75 -0.13 -5.70
N PRO A 270 9.74 -1.18 -6.54
CA PRO A 270 10.29 -2.48 -6.17
C PRO A 270 11.74 -2.40 -5.67
N TRP A 271 12.58 -1.65 -6.38
CA TRP A 271 13.97 -1.45 -6.00
C TRP A 271 14.14 -0.74 -4.65
N ARG A 272 13.41 0.36 -4.43
CA ARG A 272 13.40 1.08 -3.14
C ARG A 272 12.90 0.20 -2.00
N LEU A 273 11.86 -0.59 -2.23
CA LEU A 273 11.30 -1.49 -1.22
C LEU A 273 12.30 -2.55 -0.79
N VAL A 274 13.00 -3.20 -1.73
CA VAL A 274 14.07 -4.16 -1.41
C VAL A 274 15.18 -3.48 -0.60
N ASN A 275 15.64 -2.31 -1.03
CA ASN A 275 16.74 -1.60 -0.36
C ASN A 275 16.41 -1.11 1.06
N ASN A 276 15.14 -0.90 1.35
CA ASN A 276 14.62 -0.46 2.64
C ASN A 276 13.99 -1.62 3.44
N THR A 277 14.25 -2.86 3.05
CA THR A 277 13.76 -4.03 3.79
C THR A 277 14.78 -4.43 4.87
N HIS A 278 14.28 -4.64 6.08
CA HIS A 278 15.00 -5.16 7.23
C HIS A 278 14.25 -6.36 7.79
N TYR A 279 14.97 -7.47 7.94
CA TYR A 279 14.47 -8.66 8.62
C TYR A 279 14.98 -8.64 10.05
N LEU A 280 14.08 -8.79 11.02
CA LEU A 280 14.42 -8.94 12.42
C LEU A 280 13.68 -10.15 12.96
N VAL A 281 14.41 -11.12 13.48
CA VAL A 281 13.83 -12.27 14.19
C VAL A 281 14.12 -12.07 15.67
N THR A 282 13.08 -12.10 16.47
CA THR A 282 13.14 -11.93 17.93
C THR A 282 12.82 -13.25 18.62
N ASN A 283 12.90 -13.29 19.95
CA ASN A 283 12.44 -14.45 20.71
C ASN A 283 10.95 -14.76 20.53
N ARG A 284 10.09 -13.77 20.23
CA ARG A 284 8.63 -13.98 20.10
C ARG A 284 8.09 -13.92 18.67
N ARG A 285 8.69 -13.13 17.79
CA ARG A 285 8.15 -12.79 16.46
C ARG A 285 9.20 -12.60 15.39
N VAL A 286 8.78 -12.85 14.16
CA VAL A 286 9.45 -12.41 12.94
C VAL A 286 8.87 -11.07 12.53
N LEU A 287 9.74 -10.09 12.44
CA LEU A 287 9.42 -8.74 12.04
C LEU A 287 10.08 -8.44 10.71
N ILE A 288 9.32 -7.87 9.79
CA ILE A 288 9.87 -7.37 8.54
C ILE A 288 9.47 -5.92 8.39
N GLN A 289 10.46 -5.04 8.34
CA GLN A 289 10.24 -3.63 8.05
C GLN A 289 10.60 -3.38 6.60
N ARG A 290 9.75 -2.67 5.86
CA ARG A 290 9.93 -2.30 4.45
C ARG A 290 9.53 -0.85 4.28
N GLY A 291 10.48 0.06 4.46
CA GLY A 291 10.20 1.50 4.48
C GLY A 291 9.19 1.86 5.59
N HIS A 292 7.99 2.29 5.20
CA HIS A 292 6.90 2.64 6.11
C HIS A 292 5.92 1.48 6.37
N GLU A 293 6.23 0.28 5.87
CA GLU A 293 5.42 -0.92 6.08
C GLU A 293 6.13 -1.85 7.06
N GLU A 294 5.38 -2.43 7.98
CA GLU A 294 5.88 -3.42 8.94
C GLU A 294 4.99 -4.65 8.90
N LEU A 295 5.60 -5.82 8.92
CA LEU A 295 4.93 -7.10 9.12
C LEU A 295 5.33 -7.66 10.48
N HIS A 296 4.33 -8.08 11.24
CA HIS A 296 4.49 -8.76 12.52
C HIS A 296 3.91 -10.17 12.39
N LEU A 297 4.75 -11.18 12.52
CA LEU A 297 4.39 -12.60 12.48
C LEU A 297 4.89 -13.28 13.76
N ASP A 298 4.01 -13.96 14.49
CA ASP A 298 4.42 -14.67 15.71
C ASP A 298 5.23 -15.93 15.38
N ARG A 299 6.32 -16.19 16.13
CA ARG A 299 7.19 -17.35 15.88
C ARG A 299 6.52 -18.67 16.20
N ASP A 300 5.64 -18.71 17.19
CA ASP A 300 4.89 -19.92 17.57
C ASP A 300 4.02 -20.45 16.43
N ARG A 301 3.69 -19.57 15.47
CA ARG A 301 2.94 -19.89 14.26
C ARG A 301 3.81 -20.44 13.13
N ILE A 302 5.14 -20.47 13.24
CA ILE A 302 6.02 -21.01 12.20
C ILE A 302 6.27 -22.49 12.51
N VAL A 303 5.91 -23.37 11.58
CA VAL A 303 6.13 -24.83 11.68
C VAL A 303 7.46 -25.21 11.07
N ASP A 304 7.75 -24.63 9.90
CA ASP A 304 8.89 -25.04 9.08
C ASP A 304 9.43 -23.87 8.24
N VAL A 305 10.68 -23.99 7.83
CA VAL A 305 11.41 -23.01 7.03
C VAL A 305 12.06 -23.69 5.84
N ILE A 306 11.48 -23.47 4.67
CA ILE A 306 11.98 -24.00 3.40
C ILE A 306 12.95 -22.98 2.80
N ASP A 307 14.11 -23.44 2.34
CA ASP A 307 15.08 -22.63 1.61
C ASP A 307 15.06 -22.95 0.11
N ALA A 308 15.29 -21.95 -0.71
CA ALA A 308 15.48 -22.13 -2.15
C ALA A 308 16.64 -21.26 -2.63
N PRO A 309 17.43 -21.72 -3.62
CA PRO A 309 18.52 -20.94 -4.17
C PRO A 309 17.99 -19.60 -4.70
N GLY A 310 18.59 -18.51 -4.24
CA GLY A 310 18.26 -17.17 -4.69
C GLY A 310 18.79 -16.89 -6.09
N GLN A 311 18.34 -15.79 -6.70
CA GLN A 311 18.75 -15.42 -8.06
C GLN A 311 20.22 -14.98 -8.19
N ALA A 312 20.89 -14.67 -7.09
CA ALA A 312 22.29 -14.30 -7.07
C ALA A 312 23.11 -15.39 -6.37
N ALA A 313 24.36 -15.58 -6.78
CA ALA A 313 25.24 -16.56 -6.19
C ALA A 313 25.46 -16.25 -4.69
N GLY A 314 25.33 -17.26 -3.84
CA GLY A 314 25.57 -17.16 -2.40
C GLY A 314 24.46 -16.47 -1.60
N VAL A 315 23.26 -16.28 -2.18
CA VAL A 315 22.08 -15.86 -1.42
C VAL A 315 20.94 -16.86 -1.59
N THR A 316 20.12 -16.96 -0.56
CA THR A 316 19.03 -17.92 -0.51
C THR A 316 17.74 -17.21 -0.11
N ASP A 317 16.64 -17.67 -0.68
CA ASP A 317 15.31 -17.19 -0.40
C ASP A 317 14.64 -18.15 0.61
N LEU A 318 14.05 -17.60 1.69
CA LEU A 318 13.42 -18.38 2.75
C LEU A 318 11.90 -18.24 2.73
N PHE A 319 11.22 -19.37 2.80
CA PHE A 319 9.77 -19.51 2.86
C PHE A 319 9.38 -20.01 4.23
N LEU A 320 8.42 -19.34 4.88
CA LEU A 320 7.91 -19.76 6.18
C LEU A 320 6.61 -20.54 5.98
N VAL A 321 6.55 -21.73 6.55
CA VAL A 321 5.34 -22.54 6.63
C VAL A 321 4.67 -22.23 7.96
N LEU A 322 3.42 -21.77 7.91
CA LEU A 322 2.70 -21.35 9.11
C LEU A 322 1.71 -22.42 9.59
N ASP A 323 1.68 -22.69 10.90
CA ASP A 323 0.61 -23.40 11.58
C ASP A 323 -0.45 -22.40 12.02
N GLY A 324 -1.66 -22.55 11.50
CA GLY A 324 -2.83 -22.04 12.19
C GLY A 324 -3.44 -23.17 13.00
N PRO A 325 -4.10 -22.92 14.16
CA PRO A 325 -4.80 -23.95 14.94
C PRO A 325 -5.90 -24.68 14.15
N ARG A 326 -6.16 -24.25 12.90
CA ARG A 326 -6.99 -24.95 11.92
C ARG A 326 -6.44 -24.91 10.49
N ALA A 327 -5.31 -24.27 10.16
CA ALA A 327 -4.95 -23.94 8.78
C ALA A 327 -3.68 -24.65 8.28
N ARG A 328 -3.81 -25.50 7.25
CA ARG A 328 -2.71 -25.81 6.31
C ARG A 328 -2.73 -24.73 5.23
N ALA A 329 -2.01 -23.63 5.43
CA ALA A 329 -1.89 -22.60 4.40
C ALA A 329 -0.43 -22.22 4.19
N LEU A 330 0.17 -22.77 3.13
CA LEU A 330 1.28 -22.13 2.44
C LEU A 330 0.79 -20.77 1.93
N GLU A 331 1.24 -19.67 2.51
CA GLU A 331 0.92 -18.35 1.97
C GLU A 331 1.81 -18.11 0.73
N ALA A 332 1.26 -18.35 -0.46
CA ALA A 332 1.86 -17.96 -1.74
C ALA A 332 1.90 -16.42 -1.95
N SER A 333 1.29 -15.66 -1.04
CA SER A 333 1.30 -14.20 -1.01
C SER A 333 2.33 -13.78 0.02
N GLY A 334 3.55 -13.48 -0.42
CA GLY A 334 4.60 -13.01 0.47
C GLY A 334 4.08 -11.89 1.38
N ALA A 335 4.38 -11.99 2.67
CA ALA A 335 4.47 -10.99 3.74
C ALA A 335 3.85 -9.58 3.57
N PHE A 336 3.91 -8.92 2.40
CA PHE A 336 3.49 -7.53 2.13
C PHE A 336 2.34 -7.38 1.11
N GLY A 337 1.61 -8.46 0.79
CA GLY A 337 0.36 -8.38 0.03
C GLY A 337 0.46 -8.67 -1.47
N GLU A 338 -0.69 -8.57 -2.15
CA GLU A 338 -0.90 -8.97 -3.54
C GLU A 338 -0.20 -8.02 -4.52
N LEU A 339 1.11 -8.18 -4.71
CA LEU A 339 1.78 -7.52 -5.83
C LEU A 339 1.58 -8.25 -7.16
N GLU A 340 1.19 -9.53 -7.16
CA GLU A 340 0.84 -10.33 -8.34
C GLU A 340 0.29 -11.70 -7.89
N ARG A 341 -0.83 -12.17 -8.48
CA ARG A 341 -1.30 -13.56 -8.35
C ARG A 341 -0.41 -14.46 -9.21
N THR A 342 0.81 -14.71 -8.76
CA THR A 342 1.67 -15.73 -9.35
C THR A 342 1.30 -17.10 -8.77
N PRO A 343 1.30 -18.19 -9.57
CA PRO A 343 1.05 -19.54 -9.05
C PRO A 343 2.19 -20.06 -8.15
N TYR A 344 3.30 -19.33 -8.07
CA TYR A 344 4.49 -19.68 -7.29
C TYR A 344 4.42 -19.15 -5.86
N LEU A 345 4.94 -19.95 -4.92
CA LEU A 345 5.22 -19.53 -3.56
C LEU A 345 6.12 -18.31 -3.57
N ARG A 346 5.93 -17.39 -2.61
CA ARG A 346 6.78 -16.20 -2.46
C ARG A 346 7.60 -16.31 -1.19
N PRO A 347 8.91 -16.05 -1.26
CA PRO A 347 9.73 -16.08 -0.07
C PRO A 347 9.37 -14.92 0.85
N VAL A 348 9.41 -15.21 2.15
CA VAL A 348 9.17 -14.24 3.21
C VAL A 348 10.44 -13.42 3.46
N LEU A 349 11.60 -14.09 3.42
CA LEU A 349 12.92 -13.45 3.50
C LEU A 349 13.63 -13.63 2.16
N LEU A 350 13.87 -12.53 1.44
CA LEU A 350 14.53 -12.52 0.14
C LEU A 350 16.04 -12.29 0.28
N ALA A 351 16.82 -13.00 -0.53
CA ALA A 351 18.26 -12.81 -0.73
C ALA A 351 19.05 -12.70 0.59
N VAL A 352 18.88 -13.71 1.46
CA VAL A 352 19.55 -13.80 2.76
C VAL A 352 20.92 -14.47 2.58
N GLU A 353 21.95 -13.87 3.18
CA GLU A 353 23.33 -14.42 3.16
C GLU A 353 23.56 -15.43 4.31
N ASP A 354 23.05 -15.15 5.51
CA ASP A 354 23.15 -16.02 6.68
C ASP A 354 21.89 -16.88 6.88
N VAL A 355 21.78 -17.94 6.08
CA VAL A 355 20.63 -18.86 6.11
C VAL A 355 20.66 -19.76 7.33
N ASP A 356 21.84 -20.25 7.69
CA ASP A 356 22.01 -21.20 8.79
C ASP A 356 21.71 -20.54 10.13
N GLY A 357 22.13 -19.28 10.32
CA GLY A 357 21.74 -18.47 11.49
C GLY A 357 20.23 -18.24 11.54
N ALA A 358 19.60 -17.87 10.42
CA ALA A 358 18.16 -17.70 10.34
C ALA A 358 17.41 -18.99 10.68
N ARG A 359 17.83 -20.14 10.13
CA ARG A 359 17.24 -21.46 10.39
C ARG A 359 17.38 -21.88 11.84
N ARG A 360 18.58 -21.72 12.41
CA ARG A 360 18.84 -22.07 13.81
C ARG A 360 17.91 -21.29 14.74
N VAL A 361 17.81 -19.98 14.51
CA VAL A 361 16.95 -19.11 15.31
C VAL A 361 15.47 -19.42 15.07
N LEU A 362 15.03 -19.66 13.83
CA LEU A 362 13.62 -19.93 13.55
C LEU A 362 13.16 -21.31 14.02
N GLY A 363 14.04 -22.33 13.97
CA GLY A 363 13.74 -23.69 14.39
C GLY A 363 13.79 -23.93 15.91
N GLN A 364 14.49 -23.09 16.68
CA GLN A 364 14.56 -23.21 18.14
C GLN A 364 13.33 -22.61 18.83
N ARG A 365 12.28 -23.42 19.06
CA ARG A 365 11.03 -22.98 19.72
C ARG A 365 11.27 -22.42 21.14
N GLU A 366 12.21 -23.00 21.87
CA GLU A 366 12.61 -22.53 23.21
C GLU A 366 14.10 -22.23 23.19
N LEU A 367 14.46 -20.96 23.39
CA LEU A 367 15.82 -20.61 23.80
C LEU A 367 15.84 -20.66 25.33
N PRO A 368 16.85 -21.29 25.95
CA PRO A 368 16.99 -21.22 27.40
C PRO A 368 17.05 -19.75 27.82
N GLU A 369 16.22 -19.37 28.79
CA GLU A 369 16.33 -18.07 29.43
C GLU A 369 17.78 -17.93 29.90
N ALA A 370 18.50 -16.95 29.36
CA ALA A 370 19.85 -16.68 29.80
C ALA A 370 19.77 -16.34 31.30
N ALA A 371 20.36 -17.23 32.11
CA ALA A 371 20.44 -17.15 33.56
C ALA A 371 21.11 -15.86 34.05
#